data_AF-A0A843EVE3-F1
#
_entry.id   AF-A0A843EVE3-F1
#
_cell.length_a   1.000
_cell.length_b   1.000
_cell.length_c   1.000
_cell.angle_alpha   90.00
_cell.angle_beta   90.00
_cell.angle_gamma   90.00
#
_symmetry.space_group_name_H-M   'P 1'
#
loop_
_entity.id
_entity.type
_entity.pdbx_description
1 polymer ?
#
loop_
_entity_poly.entity_id
_entity_poly.type
_entity_poly.pdbx_seq_one_letter_code
_entity_poly.pdbx_strand_id
1 'polypeptide(L)'
;MATNAGVVDIKGTTITSTGSRSARGLHSTYGGNIVATNVTISTEGGSCATLATDRGEGIVKCTECNLSTKGAGSPLIYSTGSIIVEKTQGTASGAQSVVVEGKNLAHIKDNTNLKCTAAPNREEIDQCGVMLYQSMSGDAESGTSFFTCEDSTVEILESSKYFSTAPMFFITNTKSTIQLTNCNFILGSGIFMSIKGTNAWGKSGSNGGEVSLVLTNENIKGNFVIDNISTLTIKLVKSTIEGTINVGNTAKNVYITLDKDSKIILTGNSYCNSLIDDLTGGSNLVNGSYSWTIGDNGGNNNSANGIFKINLSLVSLLFSILLF
;
A
#
# COMPACT_ATOMS: atom_id res chain seq x y z
N MET A 1 -12.77 -13.17 -19.88
CA MET A 1 -12.41 -13.92 -18.66
C MET A 1 -11.48 -15.06 -19.05
N ALA A 2 -10.50 -15.38 -18.21
CA ALA A 2 -9.66 -16.59 -18.33
C ALA A 2 -9.81 -17.44 -17.07
N THR A 3 -9.89 -18.76 -17.21
CA THR A 3 -10.01 -19.70 -16.08
C THR A 3 -9.09 -20.90 -16.25
N ASN A 4 -8.64 -21.52 -15.16
CA ASN A 4 -7.79 -22.72 -15.19
C ASN A 4 -6.53 -22.48 -16.04
N ALA A 5 -6.20 -23.40 -16.96
CA ALA A 5 -5.09 -23.25 -17.90
C ALA A 5 -5.40 -22.29 -19.09
N GLY A 6 -6.53 -21.59 -19.06
CA GLY A 6 -6.94 -20.68 -20.12
C GLY A 6 -6.03 -19.46 -20.22
N VAL A 7 -5.65 -19.12 -21.44
CA VAL A 7 -4.85 -17.93 -21.77
C VAL A 7 -5.65 -17.03 -22.70
N VAL A 8 -5.71 -15.74 -22.40
CA VAL A 8 -6.34 -14.71 -23.23
C VAL A 8 -5.33 -13.63 -23.54
N ASP A 9 -5.01 -13.48 -24.83
CA ASP A 9 -4.28 -12.34 -25.36
C ASP A 9 -5.26 -11.37 -26.02
N ILE A 10 -5.32 -10.12 -25.52
CA ILE A 10 -6.23 -9.10 -26.03
C ILE A 10 -5.47 -7.82 -26.37
N LYS A 11 -5.72 -7.26 -27.56
CA LYS A 11 -5.00 -6.09 -28.06
C LYS A 11 -5.95 -5.09 -28.73
N GLY A 12 -5.72 -3.80 -28.55
CA GLY A 12 -6.41 -2.75 -29.31
C GLY A 12 -7.94 -2.75 -29.16
N THR A 13 -8.46 -3.20 -28.02
CA THR A 13 -9.88 -3.48 -27.82
C THR A 13 -10.50 -2.52 -26.82
N THR A 14 -11.78 -2.20 -26.99
CA THR A 14 -12.60 -1.49 -26.00
C THR A 14 -13.55 -2.46 -25.30
N ILE A 15 -13.55 -2.46 -23.97
CA ILE A 15 -14.45 -3.23 -23.12
C ILE A 15 -15.31 -2.25 -22.31
N THR A 16 -16.62 -2.39 -22.42
CA THR A 16 -17.59 -1.62 -21.61
C THR A 16 -18.50 -2.58 -20.88
N SER A 17 -18.57 -2.42 -19.57
CA SER A 17 -19.40 -3.25 -18.70
C SER A 17 -20.36 -2.39 -17.86
N THR A 18 -21.66 -2.55 -18.10
CA THR A 18 -22.74 -1.78 -17.47
C THR A 18 -23.56 -2.59 -16.48
N GLY A 19 -23.17 -3.84 -16.22
CA GLY A 19 -23.86 -4.69 -15.25
C GLY A 19 -23.80 -4.08 -13.85
N SER A 20 -24.89 -4.22 -13.08
CA SER A 20 -25.06 -3.53 -11.79
C SER A 20 -24.14 -4.05 -10.67
N ARG A 21 -23.69 -5.30 -10.75
CA ARG A 21 -22.79 -5.90 -9.76
C ARG A 21 -21.87 -6.96 -10.36
N SER A 22 -20.61 -7.00 -9.93
CA SER A 22 -19.59 -8.00 -10.30
C SER A 22 -19.31 -8.14 -11.80
N ALA A 23 -19.75 -7.18 -12.61
CA ALA A 23 -19.51 -7.10 -14.04
C ALA A 23 -18.11 -6.51 -14.32
N ARG A 24 -17.08 -7.25 -13.93
CA ARG A 24 -15.65 -6.89 -14.07
C ARG A 24 -15.23 -6.79 -15.54
N GLY A 25 -14.14 -6.05 -15.79
CA GLY A 25 -13.52 -5.96 -17.12
C GLY A 25 -12.73 -7.22 -17.47
N LEU A 26 -11.40 -7.16 -17.32
CA LEU A 26 -10.56 -8.35 -17.39
C LEU A 26 -10.62 -9.07 -16.06
N HIS A 27 -11.03 -10.33 -16.12
CA HIS A 27 -11.26 -11.15 -14.94
C HIS A 27 -10.57 -12.50 -15.15
N SER A 28 -9.51 -12.74 -14.39
CA SER A 28 -8.85 -14.04 -14.33
C SER A 28 -9.21 -14.76 -13.04
N THR A 29 -9.46 -16.06 -13.08
CA THR A 29 -9.79 -16.86 -11.89
C THR A 29 -9.29 -18.28 -12.02
N TYR A 30 -9.12 -19.00 -10.91
CA TYR A 30 -8.64 -20.38 -10.87
C TYR A 30 -7.33 -20.60 -11.66
N GLY A 31 -6.39 -19.65 -11.61
CA GLY A 31 -5.09 -19.76 -12.27
C GLY A 31 -5.04 -19.32 -13.73
N GLY A 32 -6.12 -18.75 -14.28
CA GLY A 32 -6.14 -18.23 -15.65
C GLY A 32 -5.08 -17.15 -15.91
N ASN A 33 -4.76 -16.91 -17.18
CA ASN A 33 -3.79 -15.87 -17.58
C ASN A 33 -4.39 -14.93 -18.64
N ILE A 34 -4.31 -13.63 -18.39
CA ILE A 34 -4.72 -12.59 -19.33
C ILE A 34 -3.54 -11.65 -19.58
N VAL A 35 -3.22 -11.44 -20.84
CA VAL A 35 -2.29 -10.40 -21.29
C VAL A 35 -3.04 -9.41 -22.17
N ALA A 36 -3.05 -8.14 -21.76
CA ALA A 36 -3.74 -7.06 -22.44
C ALA A 36 -2.76 -5.96 -22.87
N THR A 37 -2.88 -5.50 -24.12
CA THR A 37 -2.07 -4.40 -24.65
C THR A 37 -2.93 -3.39 -25.37
N ASN A 38 -2.80 -2.10 -25.04
CA ASN A 38 -3.58 -1.04 -25.70
C ASN A 38 -5.09 -1.30 -25.63
N VAL A 39 -5.59 -1.62 -24.44
CA VAL A 39 -7.02 -1.89 -24.20
C VAL A 39 -7.63 -0.76 -23.39
N THR A 40 -8.84 -0.35 -23.76
CA THR A 40 -9.65 0.61 -22.99
C THR A 40 -10.76 -0.15 -22.26
N ILE A 41 -10.87 0.00 -20.94
CA ILE A 41 -11.84 -0.70 -20.11
C ILE A 41 -12.64 0.30 -19.29
N SER A 42 -13.97 0.17 -19.32
CA SER A 42 -14.88 0.95 -18.48
C SER A 42 -15.89 0.04 -17.78
N THR A 43 -16.11 0.26 -16.49
CA THR A 43 -17.11 -0.46 -15.70
C THR A 43 -17.98 0.49 -14.87
N GLU A 44 -19.27 0.16 -14.71
CA GLU A 44 -20.23 1.07 -14.05
C GLU A 44 -20.77 0.58 -12.71
N GLY A 45 -21.06 -0.72 -12.57
CA GLY A 45 -21.70 -1.28 -11.38
C GLY A 45 -20.79 -1.43 -10.16
N GLY A 46 -21.37 -1.89 -9.05
CA GLY A 46 -20.62 -2.14 -7.81
C GLY A 46 -19.78 -3.41 -7.85
N SER A 47 -18.64 -3.44 -7.17
CA SER A 47 -17.71 -4.58 -7.20
C SER A 47 -17.22 -4.96 -8.61
N CYS A 48 -17.12 -3.99 -9.52
CA CYS A 48 -16.77 -4.18 -10.93
C CYS A 48 -15.39 -3.60 -11.25
N ALA A 49 -14.31 -4.19 -10.74
CA ALA A 49 -12.96 -3.72 -11.09
C ALA A 49 -12.66 -3.86 -12.59
N THR A 50 -11.82 -2.96 -13.13
CA THR A 50 -11.35 -3.11 -14.53
C THR A 50 -10.42 -4.30 -14.70
N LEU A 51 -9.50 -4.50 -13.74
CA LEU A 51 -8.58 -5.62 -13.69
C LEU A 51 -8.86 -6.38 -12.39
N ALA A 52 -9.26 -7.64 -12.53
CA ALA A 52 -9.61 -8.47 -11.39
C ALA A 52 -8.99 -9.85 -11.50
N THR A 53 -8.50 -10.33 -10.36
CA THR A 53 -8.29 -11.75 -10.11
C THR A 53 -9.26 -12.20 -9.01
N ASP A 54 -9.76 -13.43 -9.08
CA ASP A 54 -10.69 -14.00 -8.09
C ASP A 54 -10.44 -15.50 -7.90
N ARG A 55 -10.72 -16.04 -6.71
CA ARG A 55 -10.75 -17.48 -6.37
C ARG A 55 -9.69 -18.36 -7.05
N GLY A 56 -8.69 -18.79 -6.29
CA GLY A 56 -7.67 -19.71 -6.79
C GLY A 56 -6.66 -19.03 -7.71
N GLU A 57 -6.33 -17.77 -7.42
CA GLU A 57 -5.30 -16.98 -8.10
C GLU A 57 -5.59 -16.75 -9.60
N GLY A 58 -4.56 -16.36 -10.35
CA GLY A 58 -4.63 -15.97 -11.75
C GLY A 58 -3.72 -14.78 -12.02
N ILE A 59 -3.42 -14.55 -13.29
CA ILE A 59 -2.53 -13.48 -13.75
C ILE A 59 -3.29 -12.55 -14.69
N VAL A 60 -3.17 -11.25 -14.46
CA VAL A 60 -3.58 -10.20 -15.41
C VAL A 60 -2.41 -9.25 -15.62
N LYS A 61 -1.91 -9.16 -16.85
CA LYS A 61 -0.94 -8.15 -17.26
C LYS A 61 -1.61 -7.13 -18.18
N CYS A 62 -1.55 -5.84 -17.85
CA CYS A 62 -2.03 -4.75 -18.72
C CYS A 62 -0.88 -3.81 -19.06
N THR A 63 -0.64 -3.59 -20.35
CA THR A 63 0.37 -2.66 -20.85
C THR A 63 -0.29 -1.62 -21.75
N GLU A 64 0.00 -0.34 -21.55
CA GLU A 64 -0.52 0.77 -22.38
C GLU A 64 -2.07 0.84 -22.37
N CYS A 65 -2.70 0.52 -21.23
CA CYS A 65 -4.16 0.47 -21.11
C CYS A 65 -4.78 1.80 -20.64
N ASN A 66 -6.09 1.96 -20.85
CA ASN A 66 -6.92 3.04 -20.30
C ASN A 66 -8.04 2.45 -19.45
N LEU A 67 -8.06 2.74 -18.15
CA LEU A 67 -8.97 2.09 -17.19
C LEU A 67 -9.92 3.10 -16.54
N SER A 68 -11.19 2.73 -16.38
CA SER A 68 -12.14 3.54 -15.63
C SER A 68 -13.18 2.69 -14.91
N THR A 69 -13.48 3.07 -13.66
CA THR A 69 -14.55 2.45 -12.87
C THR A 69 -15.42 3.53 -12.24
N LYS A 70 -16.73 3.28 -12.11
CA LYS A 70 -17.66 4.22 -11.47
C LYS A 70 -18.26 3.75 -10.15
N GLY A 71 -18.61 2.47 -10.04
CA GLY A 71 -19.41 1.98 -8.91
C GLY A 71 -18.63 1.81 -7.61
N ALA A 72 -19.36 1.79 -6.49
CA ALA A 72 -18.80 1.52 -5.17
C ALA A 72 -18.06 0.16 -5.12
N GLY A 73 -16.94 0.11 -4.39
CA GLY A 73 -16.13 -1.10 -4.27
C GLY A 73 -15.57 -1.62 -5.60
N SER A 74 -15.41 -0.75 -6.59
CA SER A 74 -14.87 -1.08 -7.91
C SER A 74 -13.53 -0.40 -8.11
N PRO A 75 -12.45 -0.86 -7.46
CA PRO A 75 -11.13 -0.30 -7.71
C PRO A 75 -10.70 -0.54 -9.16
N LEU A 76 -9.70 0.18 -9.65
CA LEU A 76 -9.13 -0.15 -10.98
C LEU A 76 -8.55 -1.58 -10.95
N ILE A 77 -7.89 -1.92 -9.86
CA ILE A 77 -7.21 -3.19 -9.64
C ILE A 77 -7.76 -3.85 -8.37
N TYR A 78 -8.31 -5.05 -8.51
CA TYR A 78 -8.69 -5.92 -7.39
C TYR A 78 -7.94 -7.24 -7.50
N SER A 79 -6.91 -7.43 -6.67
CA SER A 79 -6.02 -8.60 -6.74
C SER A 79 -6.30 -9.62 -5.65
N THR A 80 -6.71 -10.81 -6.07
CA THR A 80 -6.63 -12.08 -5.30
C THR A 80 -5.70 -13.09 -6.01
N GLY A 81 -4.77 -12.58 -6.81
CA GLY A 81 -3.79 -13.32 -7.60
C GLY A 81 -2.61 -12.41 -7.94
N SER A 82 -2.22 -12.31 -9.20
CA SER A 82 -1.16 -11.41 -9.65
C SER A 82 -1.66 -10.44 -10.72
N ILE A 83 -1.55 -9.14 -10.44
CA ILE A 83 -1.89 -8.10 -11.43
C ILE A 83 -0.66 -7.21 -11.65
N ILE A 84 -0.24 -7.08 -12.91
CA ILE A 84 0.90 -6.24 -13.32
C ILE A 84 0.40 -5.21 -14.32
N VAL A 85 0.75 -3.94 -14.07
CA VAL A 85 0.30 -2.81 -14.88
C VAL A 85 1.48 -1.93 -15.28
N GLU A 86 1.59 -1.68 -16.58
CA GLU A 86 2.70 -0.97 -17.22
C GLU A 86 2.16 0.14 -18.14
N LYS A 87 2.76 1.34 -18.11
CA LYS A 87 2.42 2.48 -19.01
C LYS A 87 0.92 2.78 -19.12
N THR A 88 0.17 2.54 -18.06
CA THR A 88 -1.29 2.55 -18.09
C THR A 88 -1.79 3.78 -17.37
N GLN A 89 -2.96 4.27 -17.76
CA GLN A 89 -3.65 5.32 -17.03
C GLN A 89 -5.04 4.87 -16.61
N GLY A 90 -5.55 5.38 -15.48
CA GLY A 90 -6.93 5.14 -15.13
C GLY A 90 -7.45 5.93 -13.96
N THR A 91 -8.79 5.98 -13.86
CA THR A 91 -9.51 6.70 -12.80
C THR A 91 -10.63 5.85 -12.22
N ALA A 92 -10.59 5.61 -10.91
CA ALA A 92 -11.72 5.06 -10.15
C ALA A 92 -12.53 6.19 -9.51
N SER A 93 -13.75 6.46 -10.00
CA SER A 93 -14.56 7.58 -9.48
C SER A 93 -15.41 7.20 -8.26
N GLY A 94 -15.52 5.92 -7.92
CA GLY A 94 -16.32 5.43 -6.79
C GLY A 94 -15.58 4.47 -5.85
N ALA A 95 -14.25 4.40 -5.92
CA ALA A 95 -13.47 3.43 -5.15
C ALA A 95 -12.01 3.87 -4.96
N GLN A 96 -11.19 2.96 -4.43
CA GLN A 96 -9.73 2.99 -4.37
C GLN A 96 -9.09 2.80 -5.76
N SER A 97 -7.80 3.10 -5.92
CA SER A 97 -7.06 2.72 -7.13
C SER A 97 -6.74 1.23 -7.14
N VAL A 98 -6.27 0.70 -6.00
CA VAL A 98 -5.77 -0.67 -5.88
C VAL A 98 -6.25 -1.31 -4.59
N VAL A 99 -6.70 -2.56 -4.69
CA VAL A 99 -7.01 -3.42 -3.54
C VAL A 99 -6.29 -4.75 -3.73
N VAL A 100 -5.49 -5.15 -2.75
CA VAL A 100 -4.80 -6.46 -2.70
C VAL A 100 -5.32 -7.25 -1.51
N GLU A 101 -5.76 -8.48 -1.77
CA GLU A 101 -6.32 -9.35 -0.75
C GLU A 101 -5.45 -10.59 -0.51
N GLY A 102 -5.15 -10.90 0.76
CA GLY A 102 -4.41 -12.10 1.16
C GLY A 102 -2.98 -12.12 0.65
N LYS A 103 -2.45 -13.30 0.29
CA LYS A 103 -1.05 -13.51 -0.10
C LYS A 103 -0.64 -12.94 -1.48
N ASN A 104 -1.52 -12.14 -2.08
CA ASN A 104 -1.49 -11.81 -3.50
C ASN A 104 -0.74 -10.52 -3.80
N LEU A 105 -0.60 -10.17 -5.08
CA LEU A 105 0.22 -9.04 -5.50
C LEU A 105 -0.44 -8.10 -6.50
N ALA A 106 -0.05 -6.83 -6.41
CA ALA A 106 -0.21 -5.83 -7.46
C ALA A 106 1.12 -5.12 -7.72
N HIS A 107 1.51 -5.02 -9.00
CA HIS A 107 2.74 -4.36 -9.43
C HIS A 107 2.41 -3.26 -10.45
N ILE A 108 2.70 -2.02 -10.08
CA ILE A 108 2.49 -0.82 -10.87
C ILE A 108 3.86 -0.32 -11.32
N LYS A 109 4.09 -0.19 -12.62
CA LYS A 109 5.40 0.30 -13.10
C LYS A 109 5.35 1.04 -14.44
N ASP A 110 6.51 1.51 -14.87
CA ASP A 110 6.77 2.06 -16.19
C ASP A 110 5.83 3.24 -16.54
N ASN A 111 5.88 4.33 -15.75
CA ASN A 111 5.08 5.54 -15.98
C ASN A 111 3.57 5.27 -15.99
N THR A 112 3.09 4.46 -15.06
CA THR A 112 1.65 4.24 -14.85
C THR A 112 1.06 5.34 -13.98
N ASN A 113 -0.13 5.84 -14.32
CA ASN A 113 -0.83 6.91 -13.59
C ASN A 113 -2.24 6.47 -13.17
N LEU A 114 -2.41 6.18 -11.88
CA LEU A 114 -3.70 5.76 -11.33
C LEU A 114 -4.29 6.84 -10.44
N LYS A 115 -5.56 7.16 -10.69
CA LYS A 115 -6.32 8.13 -9.91
C LYS A 115 -7.51 7.47 -9.23
N CYS A 116 -7.91 7.97 -8.08
CA CYS A 116 -9.12 7.52 -7.42
C CYS A 116 -9.77 8.62 -6.61
N THR A 117 -11.04 8.41 -6.23
CA THR A 117 -11.70 9.24 -5.22
C THR A 117 -11.44 8.75 -3.80
N ALA A 118 -10.74 7.62 -3.63
CA ALA A 118 -10.57 6.94 -2.34
C ALA A 118 -11.89 6.61 -1.65
N ALA A 119 -12.97 6.49 -2.43
CA ALA A 119 -14.28 6.23 -1.86
C ALA A 119 -14.34 4.82 -1.24
N PRO A 120 -14.90 4.71 -0.03
CA PRO A 120 -15.03 3.45 0.69
C PRO A 120 -16.12 2.56 0.08
N ASN A 121 -15.99 1.25 0.31
CA ASN A 121 -17.02 0.25 0.02
C ASN A 121 -17.76 -0.18 1.30
N ARG A 122 -17.17 0.06 2.47
CA ARG A 122 -17.76 -0.24 3.78
C ARG A 122 -17.83 1.01 4.64
N GLU A 123 -18.89 1.79 4.43
CA GLU A 123 -19.14 3.05 5.16
C GLU A 123 -17.95 4.00 5.08
N GLU A 124 -17.26 4.32 6.18
CA GLU A 124 -16.04 5.16 6.18
C GLU A 124 -14.82 4.38 6.69
N ILE A 125 -14.84 3.06 6.54
CA ILE A 125 -13.84 2.15 7.13
C ILE A 125 -12.63 1.95 6.21
N ASP A 126 -12.85 1.81 4.89
CA ASP A 126 -11.84 1.46 3.87
C ASP A 126 -11.49 2.59 2.89
N GLN A 127 -11.79 3.84 3.23
CA GLN A 127 -11.37 4.97 2.41
C GLN A 127 -9.84 5.05 2.32
N CYS A 128 -9.28 4.91 1.12
CA CYS A 128 -7.84 5.00 0.86
C CYS A 128 -7.53 5.04 -0.64
N GLY A 129 -6.29 5.37 -1.01
CA GLY A 129 -5.80 5.19 -2.39
C GLY A 129 -5.51 3.72 -2.72
N VAL A 130 -4.82 3.05 -1.82
CA VAL A 130 -4.36 1.66 -1.93
C VAL A 130 -4.70 0.90 -0.65
N MET A 131 -5.41 -0.22 -0.79
CA MET A 131 -5.80 -1.09 0.31
C MET A 131 -5.07 -2.43 0.24
N LEU A 132 -4.52 -2.89 1.37
CA LEU A 132 -4.02 -4.26 1.52
C LEU A 132 -4.71 -4.90 2.72
N TYR A 133 -5.39 -6.02 2.51
CA TYR A 133 -6.18 -6.65 3.56
C TYR A 133 -6.37 -8.14 3.39
N GLN A 134 -6.98 -8.80 4.38
CA GLN A 134 -7.52 -10.16 4.24
C GLN A 134 -9.01 -10.12 4.55
N SER A 135 -9.85 -10.67 3.67
CA SER A 135 -11.27 -10.83 3.94
C SER A 135 -11.60 -12.20 4.59
N MET A 136 -12.87 -12.40 4.90
CA MET A 136 -13.43 -13.66 5.41
C MET A 136 -14.21 -14.44 4.36
N SER A 137 -14.12 -14.09 3.07
CA SER A 137 -14.89 -14.76 2.01
C SER A 137 -14.34 -16.14 1.63
N GLY A 138 -13.03 -16.36 1.85
CA GLY A 138 -12.33 -17.54 1.36
C GLY A 138 -11.89 -17.44 -0.11
N ASP A 139 -12.07 -16.28 -0.77
CA ASP A 139 -11.69 -16.09 -2.16
C ASP A 139 -10.16 -15.95 -2.35
N ALA A 140 -9.46 -15.49 -1.31
CA ALA A 140 -8.00 -15.36 -1.26
C ALA A 140 -7.43 -16.10 -0.05
N GLU A 141 -6.37 -16.87 -0.27
CA GLU A 141 -5.61 -17.49 0.81
C GLU A 141 -4.87 -16.44 1.65
N SER A 142 -4.85 -16.66 2.97
CA SER A 142 -4.10 -15.83 3.91
C SER A 142 -2.60 -15.96 3.70
N GLY A 143 -1.89 -14.85 3.83
CA GLY A 143 -0.43 -14.79 3.78
C GLY A 143 0.05 -13.35 3.69
N THR A 144 1.20 -13.13 3.08
CA THR A 144 1.78 -11.81 2.90
C THR A 144 1.34 -11.21 1.57
N SER A 145 0.61 -10.10 1.62
CA SER A 145 0.26 -9.30 0.45
C SER A 145 1.49 -8.53 -0.07
N PHE A 146 1.55 -8.28 -1.37
CA PHE A 146 2.63 -7.53 -2.02
C PHE A 146 2.08 -6.37 -2.84
N PHE A 147 2.62 -5.18 -2.62
CA PHE A 147 2.40 -4.03 -3.49
C PHE A 147 3.73 -3.42 -3.90
N THR A 148 3.98 -3.38 -5.21
CA THR A 148 5.18 -2.75 -5.77
C THR A 148 4.77 -1.59 -6.68
N CYS A 149 5.42 -0.44 -6.49
CA CYS A 149 5.29 0.73 -7.35
C CYS A 149 6.68 1.16 -7.83
N GLU A 150 6.85 1.34 -9.14
CA GLU A 150 8.10 1.82 -9.75
C GLU A 150 7.81 2.91 -10.79
N ASP A 151 8.48 4.05 -10.71
CA ASP A 151 8.41 5.12 -11.73
C ASP A 151 6.96 5.50 -12.10
N SER A 152 6.06 5.62 -11.12
CA SER A 152 4.61 5.72 -11.35
C SER A 152 3.93 6.69 -10.40
N THR A 153 2.71 7.12 -10.72
CA THR A 153 1.91 8.04 -9.91
C THR A 153 0.63 7.37 -9.41
N VAL A 154 0.32 7.54 -8.12
CA VAL A 154 -0.99 7.23 -7.54
C VAL A 154 -1.56 8.49 -6.88
N GLU A 155 -2.76 8.89 -7.29
CA GLU A 155 -3.39 10.14 -6.90
C GLU A 155 -4.77 9.89 -6.28
N ILE A 156 -5.00 10.44 -5.08
CA ILE A 156 -6.35 10.72 -4.60
C ILE A 156 -6.73 12.09 -5.18
N LEU A 157 -7.78 12.12 -5.98
CA LEU A 157 -8.22 13.33 -6.68
C LEU A 157 -8.56 14.44 -5.68
N GLU A 158 -8.06 15.66 -5.93
CA GLU A 158 -8.37 16.85 -5.13
C GLU A 158 -9.88 17.15 -5.09
N SER A 159 -10.62 16.80 -6.15
CA SER A 159 -12.08 16.92 -6.22
C SER A 159 -12.82 15.90 -5.36
N SER A 160 -12.13 14.92 -4.76
CA SER A 160 -12.77 13.94 -3.90
C SER A 160 -13.17 14.54 -2.56
N LYS A 161 -14.38 14.22 -2.09
CA LYS A 161 -14.79 14.52 -0.71
C LYS A 161 -13.90 13.87 0.35
N TYR A 162 -13.13 12.85 -0.02
CA TYR A 162 -12.19 12.15 0.86
C TYR A 162 -10.75 12.64 0.74
N PHE A 163 -10.47 13.64 -0.11
CA PHE A 163 -9.11 14.11 -0.36
C PHE A 163 -8.36 14.50 0.92
N SER A 164 -9.05 15.22 1.83
CA SER A 164 -8.49 15.70 3.09
C SER A 164 -8.55 14.70 4.25
N THR A 165 -9.09 13.49 4.05
CA THR A 165 -9.31 12.52 5.14
C THR A 165 -8.77 11.12 4.84
N ALA A 166 -8.77 10.68 3.59
CA ALA A 166 -8.32 9.35 3.22
C ALA A 166 -6.79 9.24 3.23
N PRO A 167 -6.22 8.18 3.84
CA PRO A 167 -4.82 7.88 3.70
C PRO A 167 -4.48 7.41 2.28
N MET A 168 -3.22 7.53 1.86
CA MET A 168 -2.77 6.88 0.63
C MET A 168 -2.82 5.34 0.78
N PHE A 169 -2.19 4.81 1.83
CA PHE A 169 -2.19 3.38 2.13
C PHE A 169 -3.04 3.05 3.36
N PHE A 170 -3.90 2.05 3.23
CA PHE A 170 -4.63 1.47 4.36
C PHE A 170 -4.41 -0.04 4.43
N ILE A 171 -3.92 -0.50 5.58
CA ILE A 171 -3.59 -1.91 5.82
C ILE A 171 -4.32 -2.41 7.06
N THR A 172 -4.98 -3.57 6.93
CA THR A 172 -5.74 -4.19 8.02
C THR A 172 -5.82 -5.70 7.85
N ASN A 173 -5.82 -6.45 8.95
CA ASN A 173 -6.00 -7.89 8.99
C ASN A 173 -5.03 -8.69 8.09
N THR A 174 -3.83 -8.19 7.78
CA THR A 174 -2.91 -8.88 6.87
C THR A 174 -1.45 -8.57 7.16
N LYS A 175 -0.56 -9.43 6.67
CA LYS A 175 0.85 -9.11 6.52
C LYS A 175 1.06 -8.48 5.14
N SER A 176 1.93 -7.49 5.04
CA SER A 176 2.17 -6.77 3.79
C SER A 176 3.64 -6.46 3.57
N THR A 177 4.10 -6.65 2.35
CA THR A 177 5.34 -6.06 1.83
C THR A 177 4.99 -4.99 0.81
N ILE A 178 5.50 -3.78 1.02
CA ILE A 178 5.28 -2.63 0.15
C ILE A 178 6.65 -2.14 -0.31
N GLN A 179 6.86 -2.07 -1.63
CA GLN A 179 8.12 -1.63 -2.24
C GLN A 179 7.85 -0.47 -3.19
N LEU A 180 8.42 0.69 -2.89
CA LEU A 180 8.21 1.93 -3.65
C LEU A 180 9.55 2.42 -4.19
N THR A 181 9.62 2.62 -5.50
CA THR A 181 10.80 3.17 -6.16
C THR A 181 10.44 4.31 -7.09
N ASN A 182 10.94 5.51 -6.79
CA ASN A 182 10.74 6.71 -7.63
C ASN A 182 9.25 6.96 -7.98
N CYS A 183 8.34 6.76 -7.03
CA CYS A 183 6.92 7.00 -7.22
C CYS A 183 6.49 8.40 -6.76
N ASN A 184 5.36 8.87 -7.29
CA ASN A 184 4.71 10.10 -6.87
C ASN A 184 3.33 9.79 -6.27
N PHE A 185 3.14 10.12 -5.00
CA PHE A 185 1.88 9.92 -4.29
C PHE A 185 1.23 11.27 -3.98
N ILE A 186 0.03 11.48 -4.52
CA ILE A 186 -0.72 12.73 -4.34
C ILE A 186 -1.91 12.46 -3.41
N LEU A 187 -1.94 13.15 -2.27
CA LEU A 187 -2.97 13.04 -1.23
C LEU A 187 -3.14 14.38 -0.50
N GLY A 188 -4.33 14.65 0.01
CA GLY A 188 -4.64 15.87 0.77
C GLY A 188 -4.65 15.70 2.29
N SER A 189 -4.86 14.48 2.77
CA SER A 189 -5.02 14.19 4.22
C SER A 189 -3.73 14.35 5.02
N GLY A 190 -2.58 14.34 4.36
CA GLY A 190 -1.28 14.23 5.00
C GLY A 190 -1.06 12.89 5.71
N ILE A 191 -1.94 11.89 5.55
CA ILE A 191 -1.76 10.54 6.12
C ILE A 191 -1.24 9.63 5.01
N PHE A 192 0.06 9.38 4.99
CA PHE A 192 0.63 8.49 3.99
C PHE A 192 0.20 7.04 4.22
N MET A 193 0.22 6.57 5.47
CA MET A 193 -0.11 5.20 5.81
C MET A 193 -0.92 5.11 7.10
N SER A 194 -2.01 4.34 7.05
CA SER A 194 -2.79 3.92 8.22
C SER A 194 -2.77 2.41 8.34
N ILE A 195 -2.28 1.90 9.47
CA ILE A 195 -2.23 0.47 9.79
C ILE A 195 -3.04 0.25 11.06
N LYS A 196 -4.21 -0.36 10.94
CA LYS A 196 -5.11 -0.56 12.07
C LYS A 196 -6.07 -1.72 11.88
N GLY A 197 -6.49 -2.32 12.98
CA GLY A 197 -7.67 -3.17 13.00
C GLY A 197 -8.95 -2.35 12.83
N THR A 198 -9.99 -3.02 12.37
CA THR A 198 -11.34 -2.46 12.22
C THR A 198 -12.38 -3.44 12.76
N ASN A 199 -13.66 -3.10 12.68
CA ASN A 199 -14.74 -4.06 12.94
C ASN A 199 -15.16 -4.84 11.66
N ALA A 200 -14.53 -4.59 10.51
CA ALA A 200 -14.97 -5.12 9.21
C ALA A 200 -14.32 -6.44 8.80
N TRP A 201 -13.07 -6.70 9.22
CA TRP A 201 -12.31 -7.88 8.80
C TRP A 201 -11.57 -8.54 9.95
N GLY A 202 -11.57 -9.86 10.00
CA GLY A 202 -10.90 -10.62 11.05
C GLY A 202 -11.54 -10.48 12.43
N LYS A 203 -10.78 -10.84 13.47
CA LYS A 203 -11.21 -10.75 14.87
C LYS A 203 -10.77 -9.41 15.45
N SER A 204 -11.72 -8.57 15.85
CA SER A 204 -11.46 -7.28 16.51
C SER A 204 -10.46 -7.43 17.67
N GLY A 205 -9.44 -6.56 17.69
CA GLY A 205 -8.35 -6.62 18.66
C GLY A 205 -7.24 -7.62 18.30
N SER A 206 -7.32 -8.28 17.14
CA SER A 206 -6.28 -9.20 16.64
C SER A 206 -6.16 -9.15 15.11
N ASN A 207 -6.65 -8.08 14.50
CA ASN A 207 -6.79 -7.87 13.06
C ASN A 207 -6.06 -6.61 12.58
N GLY A 208 -4.97 -6.24 13.27
CA GLY A 208 -4.05 -5.20 12.80
C GLY A 208 -3.30 -5.60 11.54
N GLY A 209 -2.43 -4.72 11.06
CA GLY A 209 -1.51 -5.01 9.95
C GLY A 209 -0.08 -5.23 10.44
N GLU A 210 0.68 -6.06 9.72
CA GLU A 210 2.13 -6.21 9.89
C GLU A 210 2.82 -5.84 8.58
N VAL A 211 3.42 -4.64 8.52
CA VAL A 211 3.92 -4.05 7.28
C VAL A 211 5.45 -4.02 7.26
N SER A 212 6.03 -4.49 6.15
CA SER A 212 7.40 -4.21 5.73
C SER A 212 7.37 -3.23 4.56
N LEU A 213 7.89 -2.02 4.78
CA LEU A 213 7.93 -0.93 3.80
C LEU A 213 9.37 -0.68 3.37
N VAL A 214 9.63 -0.76 2.07
CA VAL A 214 10.91 -0.39 1.47
C VAL A 214 10.71 0.82 0.57
N LEU A 215 11.43 1.88 0.87
CA LEU A 215 11.45 3.13 0.11
C LEU A 215 12.80 3.25 -0.60
N THR A 216 12.78 3.38 -1.92
CA THR A 216 14.00 3.54 -2.73
C THR A 216 13.88 4.79 -3.60
N ASN A 217 14.77 5.77 -3.41
CA ASN A 217 14.68 7.04 -4.13
C ASN A 217 13.31 7.72 -4.01
N GLU A 218 12.71 7.65 -2.82
CA GLU A 218 11.38 8.19 -2.54
C GLU A 218 11.47 9.53 -1.80
N ASN A 219 10.49 10.40 -2.01
CA ASN A 219 10.30 11.61 -1.22
C ASN A 219 8.86 11.64 -0.67
N ILE A 220 8.67 11.03 0.50
CA ILE A 220 7.36 10.86 1.11
C ILE A 220 7.06 12.05 2.02
N LYS A 221 5.96 12.74 1.75
CA LYS A 221 5.37 13.73 2.66
C LYS A 221 4.10 13.17 3.28
N GLY A 222 4.13 12.89 4.58
CA GLY A 222 2.95 12.44 5.29
C GLY A 222 3.23 11.62 6.54
N ASN A 223 2.15 11.40 7.28
CA ASN A 223 2.14 10.77 8.59
C ASN A 223 1.91 9.26 8.47
N PHE A 224 2.53 8.52 9.39
CA PHE A 224 2.34 7.09 9.58
C PHE A 224 1.58 6.85 10.89
N VAL A 225 0.34 6.38 10.76
CA VAL A 225 -0.61 6.16 11.87
C VAL A 225 -0.79 4.67 12.10
N ILE A 226 -0.34 4.18 13.25
CA ILE A 226 -0.30 2.74 13.58
C ILE A 226 -0.99 2.50 14.92
N ASP A 227 -1.94 1.57 14.96
CA ASP A 227 -2.63 1.19 16.19
C ASP A 227 -1.84 0.17 17.03
N ASN A 228 -2.34 -0.10 18.24
CA ASN A 228 -1.67 -0.95 19.23
C ASN A 228 -1.65 -2.45 18.95
N ILE A 229 -2.23 -2.88 17.85
CA ILE A 229 -2.19 -4.27 17.38
C ILE A 229 -1.44 -4.39 16.05
N SER A 230 -0.88 -3.29 15.53
CA SER A 230 -0.21 -3.22 14.24
C SER A 230 1.29 -2.95 14.37
N THR A 231 2.06 -3.44 13.39
CA THR A 231 3.52 -3.32 13.32
C THR A 231 3.94 -2.70 12.00
N LEU A 232 4.94 -1.82 12.04
CA LEU A 232 5.56 -1.21 10.88
C LEU A 232 7.08 -1.38 10.92
N THR A 233 7.65 -1.92 9.86
CA THR A 233 9.10 -1.93 9.60
C THR A 233 9.37 -1.09 8.37
N ILE A 234 10.26 -0.11 8.47
CA ILE A 234 10.62 0.79 7.37
C ILE A 234 12.11 0.62 7.03
N LYS A 235 12.42 0.50 5.75
CA LYS A 235 13.77 0.59 5.20
C LYS A 235 13.84 1.74 4.19
N LEU A 236 14.68 2.72 4.46
CA LEU A 236 14.95 3.84 3.56
C LEU A 236 16.27 3.62 2.83
N VAL A 237 16.23 3.70 1.51
CA VAL A 237 17.40 3.68 0.62
C VAL A 237 17.34 4.94 -0.24
N LYS A 238 18.29 5.87 -0.06
CA LYS A 238 18.31 7.18 -0.72
C LYS A 238 16.95 7.91 -0.68
N SER A 239 16.22 7.79 0.43
CA SER A 239 14.83 8.25 0.51
C SER A 239 14.64 9.27 1.63
N THR A 240 13.65 10.14 1.45
CA THR A 240 13.26 11.12 2.47
C THR A 240 11.84 10.84 2.96
N ILE A 241 11.65 10.88 4.27
CA ILE A 241 10.33 11.00 4.91
C ILE A 241 10.25 12.38 5.57
N GLU A 242 9.23 13.16 5.23
CA GLU A 242 8.84 14.39 5.93
C GLU A 242 7.45 14.18 6.55
N GLY A 243 7.38 14.11 7.87
CA GLY A 243 6.12 13.80 8.56
C GLY A 243 6.29 13.33 9.99
N THR A 244 5.26 12.65 10.51
CA THR A 244 5.29 12.00 11.83
C THR A 244 5.18 10.48 11.72
N ILE A 245 5.77 9.78 12.69
CA ILE A 245 5.70 8.33 12.80
C ILE A 245 5.22 7.96 14.20
N ASN A 246 4.05 7.33 14.29
CA ASN A 246 3.49 6.79 15.54
C ASN A 246 3.36 7.85 16.66
N VAL A 247 2.77 9.02 16.37
CA VAL A 247 2.62 10.16 17.32
C VAL A 247 2.03 9.77 18.68
N GLY A 248 1.13 8.79 18.74
CA GLY A 248 0.47 8.36 19.97
C GLY A 248 1.29 7.38 20.82
N ASN A 249 2.45 6.95 20.35
CA ASN A 249 3.18 5.79 20.87
C ASN A 249 2.27 4.58 21.12
N THR A 250 1.30 4.37 20.22
CA THR A 250 0.31 3.32 20.39
C THR A 250 0.73 2.03 19.70
N ALA A 251 1.54 2.11 18.64
CA ALA A 251 1.92 0.96 17.82
C ALA A 251 2.37 -0.26 18.63
N LYS A 252 2.07 -1.47 18.15
CA LYS A 252 2.64 -2.70 18.72
C LYS A 252 4.17 -2.65 18.62
N ASN A 253 4.68 -2.42 17.41
CA ASN A 253 6.09 -2.17 17.17
C ASN A 253 6.30 -1.25 15.95
N VAL A 254 7.33 -0.41 15.99
CA VAL A 254 7.85 0.34 14.85
C VAL A 254 9.37 0.19 14.79
N TYR A 255 9.88 -0.26 13.65
CA TYR A 255 11.31 -0.43 13.38
C TYR A 255 11.72 0.38 12.15
N ILE A 256 12.82 1.11 12.24
CA ILE A 256 13.29 1.98 11.16
C ILE A 256 14.77 1.68 10.89
N THR A 257 15.10 1.52 9.62
CA THR A 257 16.46 1.43 9.11
C THR A 257 16.63 2.44 7.97
N LEU A 258 17.73 3.18 7.95
CA LEU A 258 18.01 4.15 6.90
C LEU A 258 19.49 4.15 6.51
N ASP A 259 19.74 4.19 5.20
CA ASP A 259 21.09 4.33 4.67
C ASP A 259 21.63 5.76 4.86
N LYS A 260 22.94 5.92 4.63
CA LYS A 260 23.64 7.21 4.79
C LYS A 260 23.11 8.35 3.90
N ASP A 261 22.38 8.01 2.84
CA ASP A 261 21.86 8.93 1.83
C ASP A 261 20.35 9.22 2.05
N SER A 262 19.74 8.59 3.05
CA SER A 262 18.34 8.77 3.44
C SER A 262 18.19 9.80 4.55
N LYS A 263 16.99 10.37 4.66
CA LYS A 263 16.66 11.47 5.57
C LYS A 263 15.29 11.31 6.20
N ILE A 264 15.15 11.69 7.46
CA ILE A 264 13.85 11.85 8.12
C ILE A 264 13.74 13.28 8.66
N ILE A 265 12.64 13.95 8.34
CA ILE A 265 12.32 15.31 8.77
C ILE A 265 11.03 15.26 9.57
N LEU A 266 11.12 15.50 10.87
CA LEU A 266 9.96 15.48 11.75
C LEU A 266 9.12 16.75 11.61
N THR A 267 7.81 16.55 11.52
CA THR A 267 6.80 17.60 11.63
C THR A 267 5.98 17.49 12.93
N GLY A 268 6.41 16.62 13.84
CA GLY A 268 5.74 16.30 15.09
C GLY A 268 6.50 15.23 15.88
N ASN A 269 6.20 15.11 17.17
CA ASN A 269 6.81 14.08 18.02
C ASN A 269 6.53 12.68 17.44
N SER A 270 7.56 11.84 17.43
CA SER A 270 7.50 10.51 16.81
C SER A 270 8.15 9.46 17.70
N TYR A 271 7.69 8.21 17.55
CA TYR A 271 8.04 7.11 18.44
C TYR A 271 8.37 5.86 17.63
N CYS A 272 9.45 5.17 18.00
CA CYS A 272 9.77 3.86 17.45
C CYS A 272 10.47 2.98 18.49
N ASN A 273 10.40 1.67 18.28
CA ASN A 273 11.09 0.70 19.13
C ASN A 273 12.58 0.64 18.79
N SER A 274 12.93 0.78 17.51
CA SER A 274 14.32 0.82 17.05
C SER A 274 14.50 1.73 15.85
N LEU A 275 15.60 2.47 15.85
CA LEU A 275 16.08 3.29 14.74
C LEU A 275 17.55 2.97 14.53
N ILE A 276 17.88 2.45 13.34
CA ILE A 276 19.25 2.14 12.91
C ILE A 276 19.59 3.04 11.74
N ASP A 277 20.56 3.92 11.96
CA ASP A 277 21.03 4.90 10.97
C ASP A 277 22.48 4.55 10.57
N ASP A 278 22.70 4.32 9.28
CA ASP A 278 24.04 4.07 8.75
C ASP A 278 24.90 5.34 8.73
N LEU A 279 24.29 6.54 8.81
CA LEU A 279 25.03 7.80 8.89
C LEU A 279 25.57 8.03 10.30
N THR A 280 26.89 8.11 10.43
CA THR A 280 27.51 8.51 11.70
C THR A 280 27.20 9.98 12.00
N GLY A 281 26.66 10.25 13.19
CA GLY A 281 26.36 11.60 13.68
C GLY A 281 24.91 12.05 13.49
N GLY A 282 24.10 11.31 12.72
CA GLY A 282 22.63 11.50 12.66
C GLY A 282 22.16 12.83 12.07
N SER A 283 22.97 13.52 11.26
CA SER A 283 22.58 14.82 10.66
C SER A 283 21.42 14.71 9.66
N ASN A 284 21.11 13.51 9.21
CA ASN A 284 19.97 13.14 8.39
C ASN A 284 18.67 12.92 9.19
N LEU A 285 18.71 12.99 10.52
CA LEU A 285 17.54 12.99 11.40
C LEU A 285 17.25 14.44 11.84
N VAL A 286 16.34 15.11 11.12
CA VAL A 286 16.02 16.53 11.33
C VAL A 286 14.78 16.65 12.21
N ASN A 287 14.99 17.02 13.48
CA ASN A 287 13.91 17.02 14.48
C ASN A 287 13.25 18.39 14.68
N GLY A 288 13.95 19.49 14.38
CA GLY A 288 13.47 20.84 14.70
C GLY A 288 13.17 20.99 16.21
N SER A 289 11.96 21.40 16.55
CA SER A 289 11.46 21.48 17.94
C SER A 289 10.81 20.19 18.45
N TYR A 290 10.80 19.13 17.64
CA TYR A 290 10.15 17.85 17.97
C TYR A 290 11.15 16.85 18.53
N SER A 291 10.63 15.73 19.04
CA SER A 291 11.44 14.66 19.63
C SER A 291 11.20 13.32 18.96
N TRP A 292 12.29 12.55 18.88
CA TRP A 292 12.26 11.10 18.70
C TRP A 292 12.36 10.43 20.06
N THR A 293 11.37 9.59 20.38
CA THR A 293 11.48 8.65 21.50
C THR A 293 11.77 7.27 20.93
N ILE A 294 12.89 6.70 21.35
CA ILE A 294 13.33 5.36 20.93
C ILE A 294 13.33 4.47 22.17
N GLY A 295 12.62 3.35 22.09
CA GLY A 295 12.59 2.36 23.15
C GLY A 295 11.29 1.55 23.18
N ASP A 296 11.30 0.49 23.99
CA ASP A 296 10.15 -0.38 24.15
C ASP A 296 9.01 0.30 24.94
N ASN A 297 7.78 -0.16 24.69
CA ASN A 297 6.54 0.23 25.38
C ASN A 297 6.49 -0.18 26.89
N GLY A 298 7.63 -0.27 27.57
CA GLY A 298 7.79 -0.84 28.90
C GLY A 298 8.95 -0.31 29.75
N GLY A 299 9.61 0.80 29.40
CA GLY A 299 10.38 1.58 30.39
C GLY A 299 11.90 1.71 30.22
N ASN A 300 12.44 1.64 29.01
CA ASN A 300 13.78 2.17 28.73
C ASN A 300 13.69 3.22 27.62
N ASN A 301 13.23 4.42 28.00
CA ASN A 301 13.12 5.57 27.10
C ASN A 301 14.52 6.17 26.89
N ASN A 302 15.11 5.99 25.72
CA ASN A 302 16.20 6.85 25.27
C ASN A 302 15.58 7.96 24.43
N SER A 303 15.37 9.13 25.05
CA SER A 303 15.06 10.34 24.30
C SER A 303 16.29 10.72 23.47
N ALA A 304 16.15 10.68 22.14
CA ALA A 304 17.25 10.97 21.23
C ALA A 304 17.46 12.49 21.10
N ASN A 305 17.92 13.13 22.18
CA ASN A 305 18.55 14.45 22.11
C ASN A 305 20.05 14.25 21.94
N GLY A 306 20.45 13.89 20.71
CA GLY A 306 21.85 13.80 20.31
C GLY A 306 22.55 12.51 20.71
N ILE A 307 22.98 11.77 19.69
CA ILE A 307 24.03 10.73 19.71
C ILE A 307 23.71 9.52 20.62
N PHE A 308 23.15 8.45 20.05
CA PHE A 308 23.48 7.10 20.53
C PHE A 308 23.56 6.08 19.38
N LYS A 309 24.70 5.39 19.33
CA LYS A 309 24.88 4.11 18.62
C LYS A 309 24.07 3.05 19.37
N ILE A 310 23.16 2.36 18.69
CA ILE A 310 22.61 1.10 19.20
C ILE A 310 23.49 -0.05 18.72
N ASN A 311 23.80 -0.92 19.67
CA ASN A 311 24.78 -2.00 19.63
C ASN A 311 24.38 -3.08 18.60
N LEU A 312 25.31 -3.44 17.71
CA LEU A 312 25.09 -4.31 16.54
C LEU A 312 24.85 -5.81 16.85
N SER A 313 24.73 -6.22 18.11
CA SER A 313 24.85 -7.64 18.47
C SER A 313 23.54 -8.46 18.51
N LEU A 314 22.40 -7.92 18.06
CA LEU A 314 21.10 -8.63 18.12
C LEU A 314 20.26 -8.60 16.83
N VAL A 315 20.74 -8.00 15.74
CA VAL A 315 19.96 -7.80 14.49
C VAL A 315 20.39 -8.76 13.36
N SER A 316 20.96 -9.92 13.68
CA SER A 316 21.39 -10.89 12.65
C SER A 316 20.38 -12.01 12.37
N LEU A 317 19.10 -11.89 12.77
CA LEU A 317 18.13 -12.98 12.59
C LEU A 317 16.80 -12.62 11.90
N LEU A 318 16.60 -11.40 11.40
CA LEU A 318 15.33 -11.02 10.75
C LEU A 318 15.41 -10.61 9.27
N PHE A 319 16.58 -10.58 8.65
CA PHE A 319 16.70 -10.19 7.24
C PHE A 319 17.47 -11.22 6.43
N SER A 320 16.82 -12.34 6.20
CA SER A 320 17.12 -13.25 5.11
C SER A 320 15.80 -13.82 4.62
N ILE A 321 15.05 -13.03 3.84
CA ILE A 321 14.10 -13.40 2.79
C ILE A 321 13.59 -12.07 2.24
N LEU A 322 14.06 -11.68 1.05
CA LEU A 322 13.33 -10.95 -0.01
C LEU A 322 14.35 -10.52 -1.07
N LEU A 323 14.68 -11.48 -1.93
CA LEU A 323 15.30 -11.28 -3.24
C LEU A 323 14.75 -12.39 -4.13
N PHE A 324 13.49 -12.23 -4.53
CA PHE A 324 12.87 -12.77 -5.75
C PHE A 324 11.63 -11.94 -6.04
#